data_AF-A0A2H9PM79-F1
#
_entry.id   AF-A0A2H9PM79-F1
#
_cell.length_a   1.000
_cell.length_b   1.000
_cell.length_c   1.000
_cell.angle_alpha   90.00
_cell.angle_beta   90.00
_cell.angle_gamma   90.00
#
_symmetry.space_group_name_H-M   'P 1'
#
loop_
_entity.id
_entity.type
_entity.pdbx_description
1 polymer ?
#
loop_
_entity_poly.entity_id
_entity_poly.type
_entity_poly.pdbx_seq_one_letter_code
_entity_poly.pdbx_strand_id
1 'polypeptide(L)'
;MVILFDRFNLPENIYEIVFSTKQQEIVAKLLLNYIKENGAEIGKTEMSLFATKLHDGNMITHIDEPGYQGKMVKISYNKRQFYDRILTPLRSMGMIDYDMYKKTYKISDNFNKMMVRLGLMWLREMEKPSMTLKKVS
;
A
#
# COMPACT_ATOMS: atom_id res chain seq x y z
N MET A 1 7.35 -10.84 -10.31
CA MET A 1 6.75 -9.60 -9.79
C MET A 1 7.22 -8.47 -10.68
N VAL A 2 6.30 -7.73 -11.28
CA VAL A 2 6.63 -6.64 -12.21
C VAL A 2 5.87 -5.41 -11.74
N ILE A 3 6.58 -4.29 -11.57
CA ILE A 3 5.99 -2.97 -11.33
C ILE A 3 6.12 -2.23 -12.65
N LEU A 4 4.99 -1.95 -13.29
CA LEU A 4 4.94 -1.11 -14.49
C LEU A 4 4.23 0.18 -14.12
N PHE A 5 4.83 1.31 -14.44
CA PHE A 5 4.21 2.61 -14.31
C PHE A 5 4.54 3.45 -15.53
N ASP A 6 3.60 4.30 -15.92
CA ASP A 6 3.79 5.28 -16.99
C ASP A 6 4.06 6.64 -16.35
N ARG A 7 5.21 7.24 -16.69
CA ARG A 7 5.59 8.56 -16.19
C ARG A 7 4.62 9.68 -16.60
N PHE A 8 3.88 9.51 -17.69
CA PHE A 8 2.95 10.52 -18.21
C PHE A 8 1.54 10.39 -17.65
N ASN A 9 1.20 9.25 -17.06
CA ASN A 9 -0.12 8.94 -16.50
C ASN A 9 -0.01 8.60 -15.01
N LEU A 10 0.99 9.15 -14.31
CA LEU A 10 1.18 8.90 -12.89
C LEU A 10 0.12 9.66 -12.09
N PRO A 11 -0.70 8.99 -11.26
CA PRO A 11 -1.69 9.65 -10.44
C PRO A 11 -1.02 10.47 -9.32
N GLU A 12 -1.72 11.47 -8.81
CA GLU A 12 -1.24 12.31 -7.69
C GLU A 12 -1.15 11.53 -6.37
N ASN A 13 -1.88 10.42 -6.27
CA ASN A 13 -2.00 9.65 -5.04
C ASN A 13 -1.33 8.28 -5.15
N ILE A 14 -0.43 7.96 -4.20
CA ILE A 14 0.27 6.67 -4.12
C ILE A 14 -0.70 5.48 -4.02
N TYR A 15 -1.89 5.64 -3.42
CA TYR A 15 -2.85 4.54 -3.29
C TYR A 15 -3.36 4.06 -4.65
N GLU A 16 -3.48 4.96 -5.64
CA GLU A 16 -3.92 4.65 -7.00
C GLU A 16 -2.85 3.89 -7.79
N ILE A 17 -1.57 4.01 -7.39
CA ILE A 17 -0.46 3.24 -7.96
C ILE A 17 -0.44 1.83 -7.36
N VAL A 18 -0.72 1.72 -6.07
CA VAL A 18 -0.60 0.46 -5.31
C VAL A 18 -1.82 -0.43 -5.47
N PHE A 19 -3.01 0.15 -5.52
CA PHE A 19 -4.28 -0.57 -5.56
C PHE A 19 -5.03 -0.31 -6.85
N SER A 20 -5.70 -1.34 -7.35
CA SER A 20 -6.39 -1.29 -8.65
C SER A 20 -7.85 -0.84 -8.53
N THR A 21 -8.40 -0.75 -7.31
CA THR A 21 -9.80 -0.38 -7.11
C THR A 21 -9.96 0.69 -6.04
N LYS A 22 -10.92 1.60 -6.26
CA LYS A 22 -11.27 2.66 -5.31
C LYS A 22 -11.61 2.14 -3.92
N GLN A 23 -12.30 1.00 -3.82
CA GLN A 23 -12.60 0.39 -2.52
C GLN A 23 -11.32 -0.04 -1.78
N GLN A 24 -10.33 -0.59 -2.49
CA GLN A 24 -9.04 -0.95 -1.89
C GLN A 24 -8.26 0.29 -1.44
N GLU A 25 -8.22 1.32 -2.28
CA GLU A 25 -7.61 2.60 -1.94
C GLU A 25 -8.21 3.18 -0.66
N ILE A 26 -9.54 3.22 -0.56
CA ILE A 26 -10.22 3.74 0.63
C ILE A 26 -9.88 2.89 1.85
N VAL A 27 -9.99 1.56 1.77
CA VAL A 27 -9.67 0.67 2.90
C VAL A 27 -8.21 0.82 3.35
N ALA A 28 -7.28 0.98 2.41
CA ALA A 28 -5.87 1.20 2.72
C ALA A 28 -5.63 2.55 3.40
N LYS A 29 -6.26 3.63 2.91
CA LYS A 29 -6.26 4.96 3.55
C LYS A 29 -6.77 4.87 4.99
N LEU A 30 -7.86 4.13 5.21
CA LEU A 30 -8.43 3.94 6.55
C LEU A 30 -7.52 3.17 7.49
N LEU A 31 -6.88 2.11 7.00
CA LEU A 31 -5.93 1.35 7.79
C LEU A 31 -4.76 2.23 8.22
N LEU A 32 -4.17 2.99 7.30
CA LEU A 32 -3.03 3.86 7.63
C LEU A 32 -3.43 5.01 8.54
N ASN A 33 -4.61 5.60 8.37
CA ASN A 33 -5.12 6.62 9.29
C ASN A 33 -5.33 6.04 10.69
N TYR A 34 -5.94 4.85 10.79
CA TYR A 34 -6.09 4.16 12.07
C TYR A 34 -4.74 3.89 12.75
N ILE A 35 -3.73 3.44 12.00
CA ILE A 35 -2.39 3.23 12.56
C ILE A 35 -1.77 4.56 13.03
N LYS A 36 -1.91 5.65 12.25
CA LYS A 36 -1.42 7.00 12.61
C LYS A 36 -2.07 7.53 13.88
N GLU A 37 -3.39 7.40 14.01
CA GLU A 37 -4.16 7.83 15.18
C GLU A 37 -3.71 7.10 16.46
N ASN A 38 -3.22 5.87 16.33
CA ASN A 38 -2.68 5.07 17.44
C ASN A 38 -1.17 5.23 17.63
N GLY A 39 -0.57 6.33 17.16
CA GLY A 39 0.87 6.61 17.36
C GLY A 39 1.79 5.95 16.32
N ALA A 40 1.27 5.72 15.11
CA ALA A 40 1.94 5.09 13.97
C ALA A 40 2.34 3.61 14.16
N GLU A 41 1.89 2.97 15.24
CA GLU A 41 2.12 1.56 15.56
C GLU A 41 0.88 0.95 16.23
N ILE A 42 0.47 -0.26 15.85
CA ILE A 42 -0.66 -0.98 16.47
C ILE A 42 -0.33 -2.44 16.71
N GLY A 43 -0.91 -3.05 17.74
CA GLY A 43 -0.80 -4.46 18.03
C GLY A 43 -1.67 -5.36 17.13
N LYS A 44 -1.39 -6.67 17.17
CA LYS A 44 -2.20 -7.69 16.49
C LYS A 44 -3.68 -7.66 16.88
N THR A 45 -3.98 -7.38 18.15
CA THR A 45 -5.37 -7.30 18.66
C THR A 45 -6.12 -6.13 18.01
N GLU A 46 -5.50 -4.96 17.95
CA GLU A 46 -6.08 -3.75 17.33
C GLU A 46 -6.27 -3.93 15.82
N MET A 47 -5.30 -4.57 15.15
CA MET A 47 -5.44 -4.94 13.74
C MET A 47 -6.64 -5.88 13.50
N SER A 48 -6.82 -6.89 14.36
CA SER A 48 -7.98 -7.79 14.27
C SER A 48 -9.29 -7.06 14.55
N LEU A 49 -9.30 -6.15 15.52
CA LEU A 49 -10.47 -5.33 15.84
C LEU A 49 -10.85 -4.44 14.65
N PHE A 50 -9.88 -3.78 14.03
CA PHE A 50 -10.06 -3.00 12.81
C PHE A 50 -10.66 -3.84 11.69
N ALA A 51 -10.07 -5.01 11.41
CA ALA A 51 -10.54 -5.90 10.35
C ALA A 51 -11.97 -6.41 10.59
N THR A 52 -12.34 -6.68 11.84
CA THR A 52 -13.71 -7.07 12.21
C THR A 52 -14.68 -5.89 12.06
N LYS A 53 -14.35 -4.68 12.56
CA LYS A 53 -15.20 -3.48 12.39
C LYS A 53 -15.46 -3.15 10.92
N LEU A 54 -14.44 -3.33 10.08
CA LEU A 54 -14.56 -3.15 8.64
C LEU A 54 -15.41 -4.24 7.98
N HIS A 55 -15.34 -5.48 8.48
CA HIS A 55 -16.20 -6.57 8.00
C HIS A 55 -17.68 -6.31 8.29
N ASP A 56 -17.97 -5.83 9.49
CA ASP A 56 -19.32 -5.58 9.97
C ASP A 56 -19.93 -4.29 9.39
N GLY A 57 -19.17 -3.50 8.64
CA GLY A 57 -19.64 -2.26 8.00
C GLY A 57 -19.82 -1.08 8.97
N ASN A 58 -19.16 -1.13 10.13
CA ASN A 58 -19.30 -0.14 11.21
C ASN A 58 -18.34 1.04 11.09
N MET A 59 -17.48 1.06 10.07
CA MET A 59 -16.53 2.15 9.83
C MET A 59 -17.21 3.26 9.02
N ILE A 60 -17.38 4.41 9.66
CA ILE A 60 -17.90 5.64 9.05
C ILE A 60 -16.71 6.55 8.76
N THR A 61 -16.58 6.98 7.50
CA THR A 61 -15.38 7.71 7.08
C THR A 61 -15.76 8.85 6.16
N HIS A 62 -15.20 10.03 6.40
CA HIS A 62 -15.28 11.15 5.46
C HIS A 62 -14.40 10.82 4.24
N ILE A 63 -15.02 10.70 3.07
CA ILE A 63 -14.32 10.52 1.80
C ILE A 63 -14.31 11.89 1.10
N ASP A 64 -13.16 12.56 1.09
CA ASP A 64 -12.95 13.79 0.33
C ASP A 64 -12.63 13.45 -1.14
N GLU A 65 -13.58 12.83 -1.85
CA GLU A 65 -13.51 12.63 -3.30
C GLU A 65 -14.67 13.37 -4.00
N PRO A 66 -14.46 13.91 -5.22
CA PRO A 66 -15.51 14.58 -5.99
C PRO A 66 -16.64 13.59 -6.32
N GLY A 67 -17.76 13.70 -5.59
CA GLY A 67 -18.91 12.79 -5.64
C GLY A 67 -19.38 12.29 -4.26
N TYR A 68 -18.53 12.35 -3.23
CA TYR A 68 -18.80 11.89 -1.86
C TYR A 68 -18.54 12.94 -0.77
N GLN A 69 -18.36 14.21 -1.15
CA GLN A 69 -18.20 15.33 -0.22
C GLN A 69 -19.33 15.35 0.83
N GLY A 70 -18.95 15.15 2.10
CA GLY A 70 -19.86 15.25 3.25
C GLY A 70 -20.76 14.04 3.52
N LYS A 71 -20.70 12.95 2.74
CA LYS A 71 -21.55 11.76 2.98
C LYS A 71 -20.82 10.73 3.85
N MET A 72 -21.40 10.43 5.00
CA MET A 72 -21.01 9.28 5.84
C MET A 72 -21.39 7.99 5.11
N VAL A 73 -20.42 7.37 4.42
CA VAL A 73 -20.63 6.09 3.74
C VAL A 73 -20.25 4.96 4.69
N LYS A 74 -21.16 4.00 4.90
CA LYS A 74 -20.83 2.74 5.56
C LYS A 74 -20.00 1.89 4.61
N ILE A 75 -18.73 1.66 4.96
CA ILE A 75 -17.86 0.81 4.17
C ILE A 75 -17.76 -0.56 4.84
N SER A 76 -18.19 -1.58 4.11
CA SER A 76 -17.92 -2.97 4.47
C SER A 76 -16.83 -3.55 3.57
N TYR A 77 -15.95 -4.37 4.14
CA TYR A 77 -14.92 -5.08 3.40
C TYR A 77 -14.69 -6.47 4.00
N ASN A 78 -14.58 -7.50 3.17
CA ASN A 78 -14.41 -8.86 3.66
C ASN A 78 -13.09 -9.01 4.44
N LYS A 79 -13.13 -9.63 5.62
CA LYS A 79 -11.95 -9.81 6.50
C LYS A 79 -10.80 -10.56 5.81
N ARG A 80 -11.09 -11.61 5.05
CA ARG A 80 -10.06 -12.35 4.31
C ARG A 80 -9.45 -11.50 3.20
N GLN A 81 -10.30 -10.82 2.43
CA GLN A 81 -9.84 -9.89 1.40
C GLN A 81 -8.99 -8.77 1.99
N PHE A 82 -9.31 -8.27 3.18
CA PHE A 82 -8.50 -7.24 3.86
C PHE A 82 -7.07 -7.74 4.10
N TYR A 83 -6.90 -8.92 4.68
CA TYR A 83 -5.56 -9.47 4.90
C TYR A 83 -4.82 -9.76 3.60
N ASP A 84 -5.50 -10.38 2.63
CA ASP A 84 -4.87 -10.85 1.40
C ASP A 84 -4.58 -9.71 0.41
N ARG A 85 -5.46 -8.70 0.32
CA ARG A 85 -5.43 -7.67 -0.73
C ARG A 85 -5.09 -6.28 -0.23
N ILE A 86 -5.07 -6.04 1.08
CA ILE A 86 -4.69 -4.73 1.66
C ILE A 86 -3.43 -4.90 2.51
N LEU A 87 -3.52 -5.65 3.60
CA LEU A 87 -2.42 -5.74 4.57
C LEU A 87 -1.19 -6.42 3.95
N THR A 88 -1.37 -7.52 3.23
CA THR A 88 -0.26 -8.25 2.62
C THR A 88 0.50 -7.42 1.59
N PRO A 89 -0.15 -6.72 0.63
CA PRO A 89 0.55 -5.80 -0.26
C PRO A 89 1.31 -4.69 0.47
N LEU A 90 0.66 -3.99 1.42
CA LEU A 90 1.32 -2.93 2.19
C LEU A 90 2.55 -3.43 2.95
N ARG A 91 2.50 -4.66 3.47
CA ARG A 91 3.65 -5.29 4.13
C ARG A 91 4.74 -5.68 3.16
N SER A 92 4.39 -6.40 2.09
CA SER A 92 5.34 -6.89 1.11
C SER A 92 6.06 -5.75 0.36
N MET A 93 5.41 -4.60 0.21
CA MET A 93 5.99 -3.40 -0.40
C MET A 93 6.84 -2.57 0.59
N GLY A 94 6.82 -2.89 1.89
CA GLY A 94 7.55 -2.12 2.90
C GLY A 94 6.89 -0.79 3.27
N MET A 95 5.58 -0.67 3.09
CA MET A 95 4.80 0.49 3.58
C MET A 95 4.39 0.27 5.05
N ILE A 96 4.18 -0.98 5.45
CA ILE A 96 3.92 -1.40 6.84
C ILE A 96 4.89 -2.51 7.22
N ASP A 97 5.64 -2.32 8.30
CA ASP A 97 6.45 -3.39 8.89
C ASP A 97 5.65 -4.14 9.94
N TYR A 98 5.98 -5.42 10.15
CA TYR A 98 5.45 -6.21 11.25
C TYR A 98 6.59 -6.76 12.08
N ASP A 99 6.62 -6.36 13.36
CA ASP A 99 7.55 -6.91 14.34
C ASP A 99 6.96 -8.23 14.87
N MET A 100 7.63 -9.34 14.59
CA MET A 100 7.19 -10.67 15.04
C MET A 100 7.29 -10.86 16.55
N TYR A 101 8.25 -10.21 17.20
CA TYR A 101 8.50 -10.34 18.64
C TYR A 101 7.47 -9.53 19.42
N LYS A 102 7.28 -8.27 19.03
CA LYS A 102 6.28 -7.38 19.66
C LYS A 102 4.86 -7.64 19.17
N LYS A 103 4.71 -8.33 18.04
CA LYS A 103 3.42 -8.57 17.35
C LYS A 103 2.73 -7.25 17.00
N THR A 104 3.50 -6.27 16.54
CA THR A 104 3.03 -4.92 16.20
C THR A 104 3.21 -4.64 14.71
N TYR A 105 2.32 -3.82 14.16
CA TYR A 105 2.35 -3.29 12.81
C TYR A 105 2.70 -1.80 12.87
N LYS A 106 3.67 -1.37 12.08
CA LYS A 106 4.16 0.01 12.10
C LYS A 106 4.29 0.57 10.69
N ILE A 107 3.97 1.85 10.50
CA ILE A 107 4.21 2.52 9.22
C ILE A 107 5.73 2.65 9.00
N SER A 108 6.18 2.34 7.78
CA SER A 108 7.59 2.25 7.43
C SER A 108 7.96 3.13 6.25
N ASP A 109 9.24 3.51 6.18
CA ASP A 109 9.86 4.21 5.06
C ASP A 109 10.56 3.24 4.08
N ASN A 110 10.49 1.93 4.32
CA ASN A 110 11.16 0.89 3.51
C ASN A 110 10.73 0.94 2.04
N PHE A 111 9.47 1.23 1.75
CA PHE A 111 9.00 1.41 0.38
C PHE A 111 9.81 2.47 -0.37
N ASN A 112 10.01 3.64 0.24
CA ASN A 112 10.80 4.72 -0.37
C ASN A 112 12.26 4.28 -0.59
N LYS A 113 12.87 3.65 0.42
CA LYS A 113 14.25 3.10 0.31
C LYS A 113 14.38 2.12 -0.85
N MET A 114 13.37 1.28 -1.08
CA MET A 114 13.36 0.35 -2.22
C MET A 114 13.23 1.08 -3.55
N MET A 115 12.38 2.11 -3.65
CA MET A 115 12.26 2.92 -4.87
C MET A 115 13.57 3.65 -5.22
N VAL A 116 14.25 4.22 -4.22
CA VAL A 116 15.58 4.84 -4.41
C VAL A 116 16.59 3.79 -4.90
N ARG A 117 16.60 2.61 -4.28
CA ARG A 117 17.47 1.50 -4.69
C ARG A 117 17.22 1.08 -6.14
N LEU A 118 15.95 0.99 -6.56
CA LEU A 118 15.60 0.68 -7.96
C LEU A 118 16.11 1.75 -8.92
N GLY A 119 15.99 3.04 -8.57
CA GLY A 119 16.55 4.13 -9.35
C GLY A 119 18.07 4.02 -9.50
N LEU A 120 18.78 3.75 -8.41
CA LEU A 120 20.23 3.52 -8.44
C LEU A 120 20.63 2.30 -9.27
N MET A 121 19.84 1.22 -9.23
CA MET A 121 20.06 0.04 -10.06
C MET A 121 19.96 0.37 -11.54
N TRP A 122 18.99 1.21 -11.93
CA TRP A 122 18.85 1.66 -13.31
C TRP A 122 20.02 2.52 -13.76
N LEU A 123 20.48 3.48 -12.93
CA LEU A 123 21.65 4.30 -13.24
C LEU A 123 22.89 3.44 -13.54
N ARG A 124 23.13 2.43 -12.69
CA ARG A 124 24.23 1.47 -12.91
C ARG A 124 24.07 0.65 -14.18
N GLU A 125 22.84 0.32 -14.57
CA GLU A 125 22.59 -0.41 -15.83
C GLU A 125 22.93 0.45 -17.05
N MET A 126 22.60 1.75 -17.03
CA MET A 126 22.95 2.68 -18.12
C MET A 126 24.46 2.85 -18.30
N GLU A 127 25.24 2.69 -17.22
CA GLU A 127 26.70 2.76 -17.25
C GLU A 127 27.35 1.49 -17.79
N LYS A 128 26.62 0.37 -17.91
CA LYS A 128 27.21 -0.89 -18.38
C LYS A 128 27.51 -0.83 -19.88
N PRO A 129 28.63 -1.43 -20.32
CA PRO A 129 28.92 -1.61 -21.74
C PRO A 129 27.81 -2.39 -22.45
N SER A 130 27.57 -2.08 -23.73
CA SER A 130 26.58 -2.81 -24.54
C SER A 130 26.91 -4.29 -24.62
N MET A 131 25.92 -5.16 -24.44
CA MET A 131 26.07 -6.59 -24.70
C MET A 131 26.33 -6.83 -26.18
N THR A 132 27.44 -7.48 -26.52
CA THR A 132 27.77 -7.85 -27.91
C THR A 132 26.83 -8.94 -28.37
N LEU A 133 25.84 -8.59 -29.21
CA LEU A 133 24.98 -9.58 -29.85
C LEU A 133 25.79 -10.32 -30.93
N LYS A 134 26.21 -11.56 -30.67
CA LYS A 134 26.75 -12.42 -31.74
C LYS A 134 25.61 -12.71 -32.71
N LYS A 135 25.70 -12.18 -33.94
CA LYS A 135 24.87 -12.65 -35.04
C LYS A 135 25.23 -14.11 -35.29
N VAL A 136 24.25 -15.00 -35.09
CA VAL A 136 24.34 -16.37 -35.59
C VAL A 136 24.21 -16.26 -37.10
N SER A 137 25.32 -16.45 -37.82
CA SER A 137 25.39 -16.56 -39.28
C SER A 137 24.90 -17.93 -39.73
#